data_AF-A0A351GGL8-F1
#
_entry.id   AF-A0A351GGL8-F1
#
_cell.length_a   1.000
_cell.length_b   1.000
_cell.length_c   1.000
_cell.angle_alpha   90.00
_cell.angle_beta   90.00
_cell.angle_gamma   90.00
#
_symmetry.space_group_name_H-M   'P 1'
#
loop_
_entity.id
_entity.type
_entity.pdbx_description
1 polymer ?
#
loop_
_entity_poly.entity_id
_entity_poly.type
_entity_poly.pdbx_seq_one_letter_code
_entity_poly.pdbx_strand_id
1 'polypeptide(L)'
;MIGTISHTHHDSPLLILSSDKDFVQLHVYKNIKQYSPAVKKFVRHEDPSVYLKEHILKGDRGDGIPNICSPDGVFVSGGRQKPIRKNIVSSVSHLNIDNIESSELMENDEYKRNWMRNRQLIDLSLIPEEIKKQILDTYENYVTNDRSKLFNYFIQNKLSNLMDSISEF
;
A
#
# COMPACT_ATOMS: atom_id res chain seq x y z
N MET A 1 -1.56 -6.94 -5.40
CA MET A 1 -1.64 -8.32 -4.85
C MET A 1 -1.82 -8.32 -3.33
N ILE A 2 -0.83 -7.89 -2.53
CA ILE A 2 -0.90 -7.92 -1.05
C ILE A 2 -2.16 -7.24 -0.51
N GLY A 3 -2.49 -6.03 -1.01
CA GLY A 3 -3.72 -5.32 -0.63
C GLY A 3 -4.98 -6.17 -0.85
N THR A 4 -5.19 -6.68 -2.06
CA THR A 4 -6.33 -7.54 -2.41
C THR A 4 -6.42 -8.79 -1.52
N ILE A 5 -5.32 -9.56 -1.41
CA ILE A 5 -5.30 -10.79 -0.60
C ILE A 5 -5.59 -10.47 0.87
N SER A 6 -5.04 -9.36 1.38
CA SER A 6 -5.28 -8.90 2.74
C SER A 6 -6.74 -8.51 2.96
N HIS A 7 -7.34 -7.76 2.04
CA HIS A 7 -8.76 -7.42 2.10
C HIS A 7 -9.67 -8.66 2.07
N THR A 8 -9.30 -9.71 1.33
CA THR A 8 -10.12 -10.93 1.20
C THR A 8 -9.91 -11.92 2.34
N HIS A 9 -8.68 -12.11 2.84
CA HIS A 9 -8.33 -13.19 3.78
C HIS A 9 -7.99 -12.69 5.20
N HIS A 10 -8.40 -11.48 5.57
CA HIS A 10 -8.12 -10.89 6.89
C HIS A 10 -8.76 -11.62 8.08
N ASP A 11 -9.69 -12.56 7.85
CA ASP A 11 -10.26 -13.38 8.92
C ASP A 11 -9.23 -14.34 9.54
N SER A 12 -8.18 -14.67 8.80
CA SER A 12 -7.06 -15.50 9.27
C SER A 12 -5.84 -14.65 9.63
N PRO A 13 -4.94 -15.12 10.52
CA PRO A 13 -3.67 -14.46 10.78
C PRO A 13 -2.84 -14.31 9.50
N LEU A 14 -2.48 -13.08 9.15
CA LEU A 14 -1.63 -12.76 7.99
C LEU A 14 -0.40 -11.96 8.44
N LEU A 15 0.77 -12.33 7.93
CA LEU A 15 2.02 -11.61 8.13
C LEU A 15 2.50 -11.01 6.81
N ILE A 16 2.50 -9.68 6.74
CA ILE A 16 3.11 -8.92 5.64
C ILE A 16 4.60 -8.76 5.95
N LEU A 17 5.45 -9.41 5.15
CA LEU A 17 6.90 -9.27 5.25
C LEU A 17 7.38 -8.15 4.31
N SER A 18 7.28 -6.91 4.76
CA SER A 18 7.69 -5.75 3.96
C SER A 18 8.13 -4.57 4.83
N SER A 19 9.11 -3.82 4.34
CA SER A 19 9.53 -2.54 4.94
C SER A 19 8.75 -1.34 4.44
N ASP A 20 7.89 -1.55 3.45
CA ASP A 20 7.07 -0.52 2.83
C ASP A 20 5.95 -0.04 3.77
N LYS A 21 5.75 1.26 3.90
CA LYS A 21 4.77 1.82 4.83
C LYS A 21 3.36 1.87 4.25
N ASP A 22 3.19 1.61 2.96
CA ASP A 22 1.87 1.68 2.32
C ASP A 22 0.89 0.65 2.88
N PHE A 23 1.41 -0.49 3.35
CA PHE A 23 0.61 -1.54 3.98
C PHE A 23 0.09 -1.20 5.37
N VAL A 24 0.52 -0.08 5.97
CA VAL A 24 -0.01 0.38 7.26
C VAL A 24 -1.53 0.55 7.20
N GLN A 25 -2.09 0.95 6.05
CA GLN A 25 -3.55 1.08 5.88
C GLN A 25 -4.31 -0.24 6.10
N LEU A 26 -3.65 -1.40 5.92
CA LEU A 26 -4.24 -2.73 6.13
C LEU A 26 -4.26 -3.12 7.61
N HIS A 27 -3.60 -2.38 8.50
CA HIS A 27 -3.62 -2.63 9.95
C HIS A 27 -4.97 -2.30 10.59
N VAL A 28 -5.95 -1.81 9.83
CA VAL A 28 -7.36 -1.75 10.25
C VAL A 28 -7.89 -3.15 10.61
N TYR A 29 -7.33 -4.19 9.98
CA TYR A 29 -7.67 -5.58 10.26
C TYR A 29 -6.81 -6.14 11.39
N LYS A 30 -7.47 -6.58 12.48
CA LYS A 30 -6.81 -7.06 13.71
C LYS A 30 -5.83 -8.22 13.48
N ASN A 31 -6.09 -9.08 12.50
CA ASN A 31 -5.29 -10.28 12.23
C ASN A 31 -4.10 -10.04 11.30
N ILE A 32 -3.95 -8.82 10.78
CA ILE A 32 -2.84 -8.45 9.90
C ILE A 32 -1.72 -7.84 10.72
N LYS A 33 -0.52 -8.40 10.57
CA LYS A 33 0.71 -7.85 11.14
C LYS A 33 1.70 -7.59 10.03
N GLN A 34 2.52 -6.54 10.19
CA GLN A 34 3.60 -6.26 9.26
C GLN A 34 4.95 -6.29 9.98
N TYR A 35 5.92 -6.96 9.38
CA TYR A 35 7.31 -6.96 9.84
C TYR A 35 8.20 -6.35 8.75
N SER A 36 9.03 -5.39 9.12
CA SER A 36 10.06 -4.81 8.26
C SER A 36 11.38 -5.56 8.44
N PRO A 37 11.87 -6.29 7.42
CA PRO A 37 13.19 -6.93 7.47
C PRO A 37 14.34 -5.91 7.51
N ALA A 38 14.17 -4.75 6.88
CA ALA A 38 15.22 -3.74 6.79
C ALA A 38 15.60 -3.18 8.16
N VAL A 39 14.60 -2.88 9.01
CA VAL A 39 14.84 -2.38 10.38
C VAL A 39 14.64 -3.44 11.46
N LYS A 40 14.32 -4.67 11.07
CA LYS A 40 14.12 -5.84 11.95
C LYS A 40 13.08 -5.60 13.06
N LYS A 41 11.94 -4.99 12.72
CA LYS A 41 10.89 -4.63 13.68
C LYS A 41 9.49 -4.80 13.08
N PHE A 42 8.52 -5.06 13.95
CA PHE A 42 7.11 -4.95 13.56
C PHE A 42 6.74 -3.49 13.31
N VAL A 43 6.09 -3.25 12.18
CA VAL A 43 5.52 -1.94 11.85
C VAL A 43 4.22 -1.79 12.63
N ARG A 44 4.07 -0.66 13.34
CA ARG A 44 2.88 -0.34 14.12
C ARG A 44 2.50 1.11 13.86
N HIS A 45 1.20 1.36 13.83
CA HIS A 45 0.65 2.70 13.74
C HIS A 45 -0.54 2.78 14.68
N GLU A 46 -0.68 3.89 15.40
CA GLU A 46 -1.77 4.07 16.39
C GLU A 46 -3.13 4.11 15.69
N ASP A 47 -3.22 4.85 14.59
CA ASP A 47 -4.43 4.98 13.79
C ASP A 47 -4.13 4.81 12.29
N PRO A 48 -4.36 3.62 11.72
CA PRO A 48 -4.19 3.35 10.29
C PRO A 48 -5.07 4.22 9.38
N SER A 49 -6.25 4.63 9.83
CA SER A 49 -7.16 5.48 9.06
C SER A 49 -6.62 6.90 8.93
N VAL A 50 -6.09 7.46 10.02
CA VAL A 50 -5.40 8.76 10.00
C VAL A 50 -4.16 8.70 9.12
N TYR A 51 -3.37 7.61 9.20
CA TYR A 51 -2.22 7.41 8.31
C TYR A 51 -2.63 7.48 6.83
N LEU A 52 -3.64 6.71 6.43
CA LEU A 52 -4.13 6.69 5.05
C LEU A 52 -4.58 8.08 4.59
N LYS A 53 -5.39 8.77 5.41
CA LYS A 53 -5.87 10.13 5.08
C LYS A 53 -4.72 11.13 4.93
N GLU A 54 -3.73 11.08 5.81
CA GLU A 54 -2.55 11.94 5.70
C GLU A 54 -1.72 11.61 4.45
N HIS A 55 -1.62 10.33 4.11
CA HIS A 55 -0.87 9.88 2.94
C HIS A 55 -1.55 10.33 1.64
N ILE A 56 -2.88 10.20 1.56
CA ILE A 56 -3.69 10.77 0.47
C ILE A 56 -3.52 12.29 0.41
N LEU A 57 -3.56 12.99 1.55
CA LEU A 57 -3.40 14.43 1.62
C LEU A 57 -2.03 14.90 1.10
N LYS A 58 -0.97 14.24 1.58
CA LYS A 58 0.43 14.59 1.29
C LYS A 58 0.89 14.08 -0.07
N GLY A 59 0.13 13.16 -0.68
CA GLY A 59 0.57 12.41 -1.84
C GLY A 59 1.72 11.47 -1.50
N ASP A 60 2.14 10.73 -2.51
CA ASP A 60 3.35 9.92 -2.44
C ASP A 60 4.35 10.33 -3.52
N ARG A 61 5.47 10.90 -3.07
CA ARG A 61 6.52 11.33 -3.98
C ARG A 61 7.25 10.14 -4.61
N GLY A 62 7.33 8.99 -3.93
CA GLY A 62 7.97 7.79 -4.45
C GLY A 62 7.31 7.33 -5.75
N ASP A 63 5.98 7.32 -5.74
CA ASP A 63 5.14 6.95 -6.89
C ASP A 63 4.75 8.14 -7.79
N GLY A 64 5.35 9.31 -7.58
CA GLY A 64 5.10 10.49 -8.41
C GLY A 64 3.72 11.12 -8.22
N ILE A 65 3.06 10.87 -7.09
CA ILE A 65 1.74 11.37 -6.70
C ILE A 65 1.90 12.68 -5.89
N PRO A 66 1.51 13.85 -6.42
CA PRO A 66 1.64 15.12 -5.69
C PRO A 66 0.64 15.26 -4.54
N ASN A 67 0.94 16.15 -3.59
CA ASN A 67 -0.01 16.56 -2.56
C ASN A 67 -1.22 17.29 -3.14
N ILE A 68 -2.30 17.38 -2.37
CA ILE A 68 -3.56 17.95 -2.87
C ILE A 68 -3.48 19.44 -3.20
N CYS A 69 -2.47 20.16 -2.70
CA CYS A 69 -2.28 21.57 -2.96
C CYS A 69 -1.47 21.84 -4.25
N SER A 70 -0.96 20.79 -4.90
CA SER A 70 -0.04 20.90 -6.02
C SER A 70 -0.65 20.38 -7.32
N PRO A 71 -0.27 20.95 -8.49
CA PRO A 71 -0.70 20.42 -9.78
C PRO A 71 -0.18 19.01 -10.06
N ASP A 72 -0.91 18.25 -10.88
CA ASP A 72 -0.61 16.84 -11.19
C ASP A 72 0.79 16.64 -11.81
N GLY A 73 1.21 17.55 -12.68
CA GLY A 73 2.51 17.49 -13.38
C GLY A 73 3.68 18.16 -12.65
N VAL A 74 3.56 18.46 -11.35
CA VAL A 74 4.57 19.28 -10.63
C VAL A 74 5.96 18.64 -10.65
N PHE A 75 6.05 17.31 -10.62
CA PHE A 75 7.34 16.61 -10.67
C PHE A 75 7.98 16.60 -12.06
N VAL A 76 7.17 16.55 -13.13
CA VAL A 76 7.65 16.54 -14.52
C VAL A 76 8.10 17.93 -14.97
N SER A 77 7.36 18.95 -14.55
CA SER A 77 7.64 20.36 -14.87
C SER A 77 8.83 20.96 -14.09
N GLY A 78 9.48 20.19 -13.22
CA GLY A 78 10.55 20.69 -12.34
C GLY A 78 10.05 21.65 -11.24
N GLY A 79 8.73 21.74 -11.06
CA GLY A 79 8.10 22.58 -10.06
C GLY A 79 8.32 22.06 -8.64
N ARG A 80 8.13 22.92 -7.65
CA ARG A 80 8.08 22.54 -6.24
C ARG A 80 6.63 22.36 -5.80
N GLN A 81 6.37 21.33 -5.00
CA GLN A 81 5.07 21.14 -4.37
C GLN A 81 4.73 22.34 -3.47
N LYS A 82 3.46 22.77 -3.49
CA LYS A 82 2.96 23.78 -2.54
C LYS A 82 2.97 23.18 -1.12
N PRO A 83 3.42 23.93 -0.10
CA PRO A 83 3.44 23.44 1.27
C PRO A 83 2.00 23.26 1.79
N ILE A 84 1.76 22.17 2.52
CA ILE A 84 0.47 21.91 3.18
C ILE A 84 0.47 22.61 4.53
N ARG A 85 -0.57 23.41 4.79
CA ARG A 85 -0.72 24.10 6.07
C ARG A 85 -1.13 23.11 7.16
N LYS A 86 -0.62 23.31 8.39
CA LYS A 86 -0.90 22.42 9.53
C LYS A 86 -2.40 22.26 9.82
N ASN A 87 -3.18 23.33 9.64
CA ASN A 87 -4.63 23.30 9.85
C ASN A 87 -5.34 22.34 8.89
N ILE A 88 -4.88 22.23 7.63
CA ILE A 88 -5.45 21.28 6.65
C ILE A 88 -5.22 19.85 7.12
N VAL A 89 -3.99 19.55 7.57
CA VAL A 89 -3.64 18.22 8.08
C VAL A 89 -4.53 17.84 9.27
N SER A 90 -4.67 18.75 10.25
CA SER A 90 -5.52 18.52 11.41
C SER A 90 -7.01 18.39 11.04
N SER A 91 -7.51 19.18 10.09
CA SER A 91 -8.90 19.06 9.64
C SER A 91 -9.15 17.68 9.04
N VAL A 92 -8.28 17.22 8.14
CA VAL A 92 -8.39 15.90 7.50
C VAL A 92 -8.29 14.75 8.49
N SER A 93 -7.43 14.83 9.50
CA SER A 93 -7.27 13.75 10.48
C SER A 93 -8.57 13.46 11.25
N HIS A 94 -9.42 14.46 11.48
CA HIS A 94 -10.69 14.29 12.21
C HIS A 94 -11.89 13.93 11.33
N LEU A 95 -11.76 14.03 10.00
CA LEU A 95 -12.85 13.72 9.07
C LEU A 95 -12.94 12.22 8.77
N ASN A 96 -14.16 11.74 8.51
CA ASN A 96 -14.36 10.41 7.95
C ASN A 96 -13.96 10.44 6.47
N ILE A 97 -13.13 9.47 6.05
CA ILE A 97 -12.62 9.35 4.68
C ILE A 97 -13.76 9.25 3.65
N ASP A 98 -14.88 8.62 4.00
CA ASP A 98 -16.01 8.43 3.09
C ASP A 98 -16.86 9.68 2.90
N ASN A 99 -16.79 10.62 3.84
CA ASN A 99 -17.56 11.87 3.81
C ASN A 99 -16.70 13.11 3.56
N ILE A 100 -15.39 12.93 3.39
CA ILE A 100 -14.44 14.04 3.34
C ILE A 100 -14.68 14.97 2.15
N GLU A 101 -15.18 14.43 1.04
CA GLU A 101 -15.48 15.15 -0.21
C GLU A 101 -16.63 16.16 -0.08
N SER A 102 -17.41 16.05 0.99
CA SER A 102 -18.51 16.96 1.35
C SER A 102 -18.13 17.94 2.46
N SER A 103 -16.87 17.93 2.92
CA SER A 103 -16.39 18.86 3.95
C SER A 103 -16.08 20.25 3.38
N GLU A 104 -16.12 21.28 4.24
CA GLU A 104 -15.75 22.66 3.89
C GLU A 104 -14.36 22.76 3.23
N LEU A 105 -13.42 21.90 3.65
CA LEU A 105 -12.08 21.85 3.05
C LEU A 105 -12.11 21.50 1.56
N MET A 106 -13.08 20.68 1.14
CA MET A 106 -13.25 20.19 -0.22
C MET A 106 -14.23 21.05 -1.04
N GLU A 107 -14.65 22.21 -0.53
CA GLU A 107 -15.30 23.24 -1.36
C GLU A 107 -14.33 23.87 -2.37
N ASN A 108 -13.02 23.75 -2.13
CA ASN A 108 -12.01 24.08 -3.12
C ASN A 108 -11.91 22.97 -4.17
N ASP A 109 -12.31 23.26 -5.40
CA ASP A 109 -12.31 22.31 -6.52
C ASP A 109 -10.93 21.69 -6.81
N GLU A 110 -9.83 22.45 -6.66
CA GLU A 110 -8.47 21.92 -6.83
C GLU A 110 -8.18 20.85 -5.79
N TYR A 111 -8.50 21.12 -4.52
CA TYR A 111 -8.27 20.19 -3.42
C TYR A 111 -9.13 18.95 -3.54
N LYS A 112 -10.41 19.10 -3.85
CA LYS A 112 -11.33 17.98 -4.03
C LYS A 112 -10.89 17.06 -5.16
N ARG A 113 -10.61 17.64 -6.33
CA ARG A 113 -10.13 16.89 -7.50
C ARG A 113 -8.83 16.13 -7.19
N ASN A 114 -7.86 16.80 -6.56
CA ASN A 114 -6.57 16.19 -6.24
C ASN A 114 -6.69 15.14 -5.14
N TRP A 115 -7.58 15.34 -4.16
CA TRP A 115 -7.89 14.34 -3.14
C TRP A 115 -8.46 13.06 -3.78
N MET A 116 -9.47 13.19 -4.65
CA MET A 116 -10.08 12.05 -5.34
C MET A 116 -9.04 11.29 -6.18
N ARG A 117 -8.18 12.02 -6.91
CA ARG A 117 -7.05 11.42 -7.64
C ARG A 117 -6.13 10.64 -6.71
N ASN A 118 -5.66 11.26 -5.63
CA ASN A 118 -4.75 10.62 -4.68
C ASN A 118 -5.39 9.39 -4.04
N ARG A 119 -6.65 9.50 -3.60
CA ARG A 119 -7.40 8.39 -2.99
C ARG A 119 -7.48 7.21 -3.95
N GLN A 120 -7.85 7.45 -5.21
CA GLN A 120 -7.94 6.39 -6.22
C GLN A 120 -6.61 5.68 -6.49
N LEU A 121 -5.48 6.39 -6.34
CA LEU A 121 -4.15 5.84 -6.61
C LEU A 121 -3.48 5.19 -5.37
N ILE A 122 -3.80 5.66 -4.16
CA ILE A 122 -3.14 5.26 -2.91
C ILE A 122 -3.96 4.26 -2.10
N ASP A 123 -5.29 4.40 -2.09
CA ASP A 123 -6.18 3.60 -1.25
C ASP A 123 -6.35 2.19 -1.84
N LEU A 124 -5.80 1.19 -1.15
CA LEU A 124 -5.82 -0.20 -1.58
C LEU A 124 -7.24 -0.80 -1.59
N SER A 125 -8.21 -0.16 -0.95
CA SER A 125 -9.61 -0.58 -1.04
C SER A 125 -10.25 -0.24 -2.38
N LEU A 126 -9.71 0.77 -3.08
CA LEU A 126 -10.21 1.27 -4.37
C LEU A 126 -9.59 0.60 -5.60
N ILE A 127 -8.86 -0.50 -5.41
CA ILE A 127 -8.38 -1.32 -6.53
C ILE A 127 -9.58 -1.74 -7.40
N PRO A 128 -9.52 -1.60 -8.74
CA PRO A 128 -10.60 -2.00 -9.63
C PRO A 128 -10.99 -3.48 -9.48
N GLU A 129 -12.28 -3.78 -9.53
CA GLU A 129 -12.82 -5.15 -9.32
C GLU A 129 -12.25 -6.17 -10.31
N GLU A 130 -12.03 -5.77 -11.56
CA GLU A 130 -11.40 -6.65 -12.56
C GLU A 130 -9.99 -7.09 -12.12
N ILE A 131 -9.19 -6.16 -11.60
CA ILE A 131 -7.83 -6.45 -11.12
C ILE A 131 -7.91 -7.30 -9.85
N LYS A 132 -8.83 -7.01 -8.93
CA LYS A 132 -9.04 -7.83 -7.73
C LYS A 132 -9.37 -9.27 -8.12
N LYS A 133 -10.31 -9.47 -9.05
CA LYS A 133 -10.69 -10.79 -9.53
C LYS A 133 -9.52 -11.54 -10.15
N GLN A 134 -8.77 -10.91 -11.05
CA GLN A 134 -7.60 -11.54 -11.68
C GLN A 134 -6.55 -11.99 -10.64
N ILE A 135 -6.32 -11.18 -9.60
CA ILE A 135 -5.41 -11.52 -8.51
C ILE A 135 -5.91 -12.74 -7.74
N LEU A 136 -7.19 -12.75 -7.34
CA LEU A 136 -7.78 -13.84 -6.58
C LEU A 136 -7.84 -15.13 -7.39
N ASP A 137 -8.30 -15.06 -8.64
CA ASP A 137 -8.34 -16.20 -9.56
C ASP A 137 -6.93 -16.81 -9.71
N THR A 138 -5.90 -15.98 -9.85
CA THR A 138 -4.51 -16.45 -9.95
C THR A 138 -4.03 -17.08 -8.64
N TYR A 139 -4.36 -16.49 -7.50
CA TYR A 139 -3.93 -16.96 -6.18
C TYR A 139 -4.58 -18.30 -5.81
N GLU A 140 -5.89 -18.43 -6.02
CA GLU A 140 -6.67 -19.61 -5.65
C GLU A 140 -6.39 -20.81 -6.56
N ASN A 141 -6.11 -20.55 -7.84
CA ASN A 141 -5.87 -21.61 -8.83
C ASN A 141 -4.38 -21.88 -9.09
N TYR A 142 -3.48 -21.29 -8.29
CA TYR A 142 -2.04 -21.49 -8.48
C TYR A 142 -1.64 -22.94 -8.20
N VAL A 143 -1.05 -23.59 -9.20
CA VAL A 143 -0.51 -24.96 -9.05
C VAL A 143 0.90 -24.88 -8.49
N THR A 144 1.07 -25.38 -7.26
CA THR A 144 2.38 -25.45 -6.62
C THR A 144 3.25 -26.51 -7.29
N ASN A 145 4.50 -26.15 -7.59
CA ASN A 145 5.47 -27.09 -8.11
C ASN A 145 5.99 -28.01 -6.99
N ASP A 146 6.29 -29.25 -7.36
CA ASP A 146 6.87 -30.21 -6.43
C ASP A 146 8.27 -29.78 -5.96
N ARG A 147 8.52 -29.90 -4.65
CA ARG A 147 9.79 -29.51 -4.01
C ARG A 147 11.00 -30.27 -4.55
N SER A 148 10.82 -31.49 -5.08
CA SER A 148 11.90 -32.27 -5.71
C SER A 148 12.55 -31.54 -6.89
N LYS A 149 11.84 -30.59 -7.52
CA LYS A 149 12.38 -29.79 -8.62
C LYS A 149 13.42 -28.75 -8.17
N LEU A 150 13.49 -28.42 -6.87
CA LEU A 150 14.44 -27.43 -6.34
C LEU A 150 15.89 -27.84 -6.56
N PHE A 151 16.21 -29.13 -6.35
CA PHE A 151 17.57 -29.64 -6.52
C PHE A 151 18.07 -29.45 -7.95
N ASN A 152 17.28 -29.88 -8.93
CA ASN A 152 17.59 -29.71 -10.35
C ASN A 152 17.70 -28.23 -10.73
N TYR A 153 16.83 -27.39 -10.19
CA TYR A 153 16.87 -25.93 -10.41
C TYR A 153 18.18 -25.33 -9.87
N PHE A 154 18.65 -25.73 -8.67
CA PHE A 154 19.88 -25.21 -8.09
C PHE A 154 21.13 -25.65 -8.86
N ILE A 155 21.18 -26.91 -9.33
CA ILE A 155 22.27 -27.39 -10.20
C ILE A 155 22.33 -26.59 -11.50
N GLN A 156 21.19 -26.48 -12.19
CA GLN A 156 21.11 -25.82 -13.49
C GLN A 156 21.54 -24.34 -13.40
N ASN A 157 21.23 -23.68 -12.28
CA ASN A 157 21.58 -22.28 -12.04
C ASN A 157 22.90 -22.09 -11.27
N LYS A 158 23.68 -23.16 -11.06
CA LYS A 158 24.99 -23.13 -10.36
C LYS A 158 24.92 -22.50 -8.96
N LEU A 159 23.83 -22.75 -8.23
CA LEU A 159 23.58 -22.23 -6.88
C LEU A 159 24.19 -23.16 -5.80
N SER A 160 25.48 -23.49 -5.93
CA SER A 160 26.15 -24.48 -5.07
C SER A 160 26.08 -24.13 -3.58
N ASN A 161 26.16 -22.85 -3.23
CA ASN A 161 26.14 -22.40 -1.83
C ASN A 161 24.75 -22.55 -1.17
N LEU A 162 23.68 -22.66 -1.95
CA LEU A 162 22.32 -22.82 -1.43
C LEU A 162 21.92 -24.31 -1.32
N MET A 163 22.69 -25.22 -1.93
CA MET A 163 22.43 -26.65 -1.87
C MET A 163 22.50 -27.21 -0.45
N ASP A 164 23.45 -26.71 0.34
CA ASP A 164 23.65 -27.15 1.73
C ASP A 164 22.45 -26.79 2.63
N SER A 165 21.69 -25.76 2.25
CA SER A 165 20.49 -25.29 2.95
C SER A 165 19.19 -25.58 2.19
N ILE A 166 19.19 -26.52 1.24
CA ILE A 166 18.02 -26.80 0.39
C ILE A 166 16.77 -27.21 1.20
N SER A 167 16.96 -27.78 2.39
CA SER A 167 15.86 -28.13 3.30
C SER A 167 15.17 -26.93 3.96
N GLU A 168 15.78 -25.74 3.93
CA GLU A 168 15.26 -24.51 4.55
C GLU A 168 14.31 -23.70 3.64
N PHE A 169 14.32 -23.98 2.33
CA PHE A 169 13.39 -23.42 1.33
C PHE A 169 12.17 -24.32 1.20
#